data_AF-A0A947CK30-F1
#
_entry.id   AF-A0A947CK30-F1
#
_cell.length_a   1.000
_cell.length_b   1.000
_cell.length_c   1.000
_cell.angle_alpha   90.00
_cell.angle_beta   90.00
_cell.angle_gamma   90.00
#
_symmetry.space_group_name_H-M   'P 1'
#
loop_
_entity.id
_entity.type
_entity.pdbx_description
1 polymer ?
#
loop_
_entity_poly.entity_id
_entity_poly.type
_entity_poly.pdbx_seq_one_letter_code
_entity_poly.pdbx_strand_id
1 'polypeptide(L)'
;ARVHRAILQRLQRLATRDLREQAIRQEVFDAVDELSQNWQRIIAARQEAILAGRTYEAEQRQFDVGARTSTDVLDAASRLAEAQTREIVALTDYQITQVDIAFATGTLLGYGRVQWDPIDLPRGDRDVRRYDRVQSADRYDEALDADLPPLRQHADEHRPPVRR
;
A
#
# COMPACT_ATOMS: atom_id res chain seq x y z
N ALA A 1 -39.67 36.43 11.26
CA ALA A 1 -39.36 35.00 11.55
C ALA A 1 -38.53 34.30 10.46
N ARG A 2 -38.91 34.28 9.17
CA ARG A 2 -38.21 33.51 8.12
C ARG A 2 -36.75 33.93 7.86
N VAL A 3 -36.48 35.24 7.81
CA VAL A 3 -35.13 35.79 7.59
C VAL A 3 -34.17 35.42 8.71
N HIS A 4 -34.59 35.54 9.97
CA HIS A 4 -33.77 35.16 11.13
C HIS A 4 -33.39 33.68 11.10
N ARG A 5 -34.34 32.79 10.78
CA ARG A 5 -34.07 31.35 10.57
C ARG A 5 -33.05 31.11 9.46
N ALA A 6 -33.15 31.82 8.33
CA ALA A 6 -32.21 31.69 7.22
C ALA A 6 -30.79 32.16 7.58
N ILE A 7 -30.66 33.22 8.39
CA ILE A 7 -29.37 33.71 8.91
C ILE A 7 -28.74 32.66 9.83
N LEU A 8 -29.51 32.13 10.80
CA LEU A 8 -29.02 31.09 11.70
C LEU A 8 -28.57 29.83 10.94
N GLN A 9 -29.35 29.38 9.94
CA GLN A 9 -28.97 28.25 9.08
C GLN A 9 -27.68 28.51 8.28
N ARG A 10 -27.47 29.75 7.80
CA ARG A 10 -26.23 30.12 7.12
C ARG A 10 -25.04 30.12 8.08
N LEU A 11 -25.19 30.70 9.27
CA LEU A 11 -24.15 30.71 10.30
C LEU A 11 -23.77 29.28 10.72
N GLN A 12 -24.76 28.41 10.91
CA GLN A 12 -24.53 26.99 11.20
C GLN A 12 -23.75 26.31 10.06
N ARG A 13 -24.14 26.51 8.79
CA ARG A 13 -23.41 25.93 7.64
C ARG A 13 -21.97 26.44 7.53
N LEU A 14 -21.74 27.73 7.80
CA LEU A 14 -20.39 28.30 7.82
C LEU A 14 -19.56 27.69 8.95
N ALA A 15 -20.09 27.63 10.17
CA ALA A 15 -19.41 26.99 11.29
C ALA A 15 -19.10 25.51 11.00
N THR A 16 -20.03 24.76 10.39
CA THR A 16 -19.78 23.37 9.98
C THR A 16 -18.71 23.28 8.89
N ARG A 17 -18.66 24.23 7.95
CA ARG A 17 -17.62 24.30 6.92
C ARG A 17 -16.26 24.59 7.53
N ASP A 18 -16.16 25.56 8.43
CA ASP A 18 -14.91 25.95 9.08
C ASP A 18 -14.35 24.79 9.91
N LEU A 19 -15.22 24.09 10.65
CA LEU A 19 -14.85 22.87 11.38
C LEU A 19 -14.37 21.77 10.43
N ARG A 20 -15.03 21.59 9.29
CA ARG A 20 -14.61 20.58 8.30
C ARG A 20 -13.26 20.93 7.68
N GLU A 21 -13.00 22.21 7.40
CA GLU A 21 -11.71 22.67 6.88
C GLU A 21 -10.58 22.43 7.88
N GLN A 22 -10.82 22.73 9.17
CA GLN A 22 -9.85 22.45 10.23
C GLN A 22 -9.57 20.96 10.37
N ALA A 23 -10.60 20.11 10.33
CA ALA A 23 -10.44 18.67 10.39
C ALA A 23 -9.59 18.14 9.22
N ILE A 24 -9.88 18.56 7.98
CA ILE A 24 -9.10 18.16 6.80
C ILE A 24 -7.65 18.64 6.92
N ARG A 25 -7.43 19.87 7.41
CA ARG A 25 -6.07 20.39 7.60
C ARG A 25 -5.29 19.53 8.60
N GLN A 26 -5.93 19.13 9.70
CA GLN A 26 -5.32 18.25 10.69
C GLN A 26 -5.02 16.87 10.11
N GLU A 27 -5.99 16.25 9.41
CA GLU A 27 -5.81 14.95 8.74
C GLU A 27 -4.62 14.96 7.77
N VAL A 28 -4.45 16.03 6.99
CA VAL A 28 -3.31 16.17 6.07
C VAL A 28 -1.98 16.33 6.82
N PHE A 29 -1.93 17.13 7.88
CA PHE A 29 -0.70 17.29 8.66
C PHE A 29 -0.31 15.99 9.38
N ASP A 30 -1.27 15.32 10.00
CA ASP A 30 -1.05 14.04 10.67
C ASP A 30 -0.50 12.99 9.68
N ALA A 31 -1.06 12.92 8.47
CA ALA A 31 -0.59 11.99 7.44
C ALA A 31 0.84 12.30 6.96
N VAL A 32 1.22 13.58 6.84
CA VAL A 32 2.58 14.00 6.47
C VAL A 32 3.59 13.68 7.60
N ASP A 33 3.19 13.90 8.84
CA ASP A 33 4.02 13.59 10.01
C ASP A 33 4.22 12.07 10.13
N GLU A 34 3.17 11.28 9.92
CA GLU A 34 3.25 9.82 9.92
C GLU A 34 4.16 9.30 8.80
N LEU A 35 4.10 9.89 7.60
CA LEU A 35 4.97 9.51 6.49
C LEU A 35 6.44 9.73 6.85
N SER A 36 6.73 10.89 7.45
CA SER A 36 8.07 11.26 7.89
C SER A 36 8.59 10.33 8.98
N GLN A 37 7.74 9.92 9.91
CA GLN A 37 8.08 8.95 10.95
C GLN A 37 8.34 7.56 10.35
N ASN A 38 7.48 7.08 9.44
CA ASN A 38 7.65 5.79 8.79
C ASN A 38 8.92 5.74 7.92
N TRP A 39 9.27 6.85 7.28
CA TRP A 39 10.57 6.98 6.61
C TRP A 39 11.76 6.79 7.56
N GLN A 40 11.72 7.43 8.74
CA GLN A 40 12.76 7.24 9.75
C GLN A 40 12.79 5.79 10.28
N ARG A 41 11.63 5.15 10.45
CA ARG A 41 11.53 3.73 10.83
C ARG A 41 12.18 2.82 9.78
N ILE A 42 12.00 3.10 8.48
CA ILE A 42 12.67 2.34 7.40
C ILE A 42 14.19 2.43 7.55
N ILE A 43 14.73 3.64 7.75
CA ILE A 43 16.19 3.83 7.89
C ILE A 43 16.71 3.06 9.09
N ALA A 44 16.03 3.15 10.23
CA ALA A 44 16.41 2.46 11.46
C ALA A 44 16.37 0.93 11.28
N ALA A 45 15.27 0.39 10.75
CA ALA A 45 15.09 -1.04 10.55
C ALA A 45 16.09 -1.63 9.56
N ARG A 46 16.40 -0.90 8.47
CA ARG A 46 17.46 -1.30 7.53
C ARG A 46 18.83 -1.34 8.20
N GLN A 47 19.16 -0.31 8.98
CA GLN A 47 20.46 -0.27 9.67
C GLN A 47 20.57 -1.40 10.70
N GLU A 48 19.47 -1.76 11.36
CA GLU A 48 19.38 -2.91 12.25
C GLU A 48 19.61 -4.23 11.48
N ALA A 49 18.95 -4.44 10.34
CA ALA A 49 19.12 -5.63 9.52
C ALA A 49 20.58 -5.78 9.03
N ILE A 50 21.23 -4.69 8.61
CA ILE A 50 22.65 -4.70 8.22
C ILE A 50 23.54 -5.10 9.40
N LEU A 51 23.30 -4.56 10.59
CA LEU A 51 24.08 -4.89 11.78
C LEU A 51 23.88 -6.34 12.22
N ALA A 52 22.63 -6.82 12.20
CA ALA A 52 22.31 -8.21 12.51
C ALA A 52 22.96 -9.16 11.49
N GLY A 53 23.02 -8.77 10.21
CA GLY A 53 23.68 -9.54 9.16
C GLY A 53 25.18 -9.69 9.40
N ARG A 54 25.86 -8.58 9.74
CA ARG A 54 27.29 -8.62 10.11
C ARG A 54 27.57 -9.46 11.35
N THR A 55 26.67 -9.41 12.34
CA THR A 55 26.77 -10.23 13.54
C THR A 55 26.64 -11.72 13.20
N TYR A 56 25.63 -12.08 12.40
CA TYR A 56 25.44 -13.46 11.94
C TYR A 56 26.66 -14.00 11.19
N GLU A 57 27.22 -13.22 10.25
CA GLU A 57 28.44 -13.61 9.56
C GLU A 57 29.65 -13.78 10.50
N ALA A 58 29.75 -12.97 11.54
CA ALA A 58 30.82 -13.08 12.53
C ALA A 58 30.69 -14.35 13.39
N GLU A 59 29.47 -14.68 13.83
CA GLU A 59 29.19 -15.91 14.56
C GLU A 59 29.44 -17.15 13.68
N GLN A 60 29.04 -17.11 12.41
CA GLN A 60 29.33 -18.18 11.45
C GLN A 60 30.83 -18.44 11.31
N ARG A 61 31.64 -17.39 11.10
CA ARG A 61 33.11 -17.52 11.00
C ARG A 61 33.74 -18.07 12.28
N GLN A 62 33.22 -17.69 13.46
CA GLN A 62 33.72 -18.19 14.73
C GLN A 62 33.32 -19.65 14.97
N PHE A 63 32.13 -20.06 14.53
CA PHE A 63 31.69 -21.44 14.57
C PHE A 63 32.56 -22.34 13.68
N ASP A 64 32.90 -21.86 12.47
CA ASP A 64 33.75 -22.60 11.52
C ASP A 64 35.17 -22.89 12.07
N VAL A 65 35.67 -22.04 12.97
CA VAL A 65 36.96 -22.25 13.68
C VAL A 65 36.80 -22.88 15.08
N GLY A 66 35.59 -23.34 15.44
CA GLY A 66 35.30 -24.00 16.70
C GLY A 66 35.28 -23.08 17.94
N ALA A 67 35.26 -21.76 17.75
CA ALA A 67 35.24 -20.77 18.83
C ALA A 67 33.82 -20.46 19.35
N ARG A 68 32.77 -20.89 18.62
CA ARG A 68 31.35 -20.68 18.95
C ARG A 68 30.53 -21.95 18.74
N THR A 69 29.31 -21.96 19.24
CA THR A 69 28.38 -23.10 19.13
C THR A 69 27.38 -22.91 18.00
N SER A 70 26.76 -24.01 17.54
CA SER A 70 25.68 -23.96 16.55
C SER A 70 24.46 -23.20 17.05
N THR A 71 24.25 -23.17 18.37
CA THR A 71 23.17 -22.41 19.01
C THR A 71 23.41 -20.91 18.86
N ASP A 72 24.64 -20.44 19.05
CA ASP A 72 24.98 -19.01 18.87
C ASP A 72 24.70 -18.55 17.43
N VAL A 73 25.03 -19.38 16.45
CA VAL A 73 24.75 -19.12 15.02
C VAL A 73 23.25 -19.08 14.75
N LEU A 74 22.47 -20.01 15.33
CA LEU A 74 21.02 -20.06 15.17
C LEU A 74 20.33 -18.84 15.81
N ASP A 75 20.80 -18.42 16.97
CA ASP A 75 20.31 -17.22 17.66
C ASP A 75 20.60 -15.97 16.82
N ALA A 76 21.80 -15.85 16.26
CA ALA A 76 22.17 -14.75 15.38
C ALA A 76 21.35 -14.74 14.07
N ALA A 77 21.10 -15.91 13.48
CA ALA A 77 20.24 -16.05 12.31
C ALA A 77 18.79 -15.63 12.62
N SER A 78 18.26 -16.01 13.79
CA SER A 78 16.93 -15.62 14.24
C SER A 78 16.82 -14.11 14.42
N ARG A 79 17.81 -13.47 15.05
CA ARG A 79 17.86 -12.01 15.19
C ARG A 79 17.93 -11.28 13.84
N LEU A 80 18.67 -11.83 12.87
CA LEU A 80 18.69 -11.29 11.50
C LEU A 80 17.31 -11.40 10.84
N ALA A 81 16.64 -12.54 10.94
CA ALA A 81 15.30 -12.73 10.38
C ALA A 81 14.27 -11.77 11.00
N GLU A 82 14.33 -11.55 12.31
CA GLU A 82 13.49 -10.57 13.01
C GLU A 82 13.76 -9.15 12.52
N ALA A 83 15.03 -8.76 12.37
CA ALA A 83 15.40 -7.43 11.86
C ALA A 83 14.94 -7.21 10.41
N GLN A 84 15.07 -8.24 9.56
CA GLN A 84 14.55 -8.20 8.18
C GLN A 84 13.02 -8.08 8.16
N THR A 85 12.33 -8.79 9.05
CA THR A 85 10.87 -8.67 9.20
C THR A 85 10.49 -7.24 9.60
N ARG A 86 11.21 -6.63 10.55
CA ARG A 86 11.01 -5.21 10.92
C ARG A 86 11.22 -4.27 9.74
N GLU A 87 12.22 -4.50 8.89
CA GLU A 87 12.44 -3.69 7.68
C GLU A 87 11.26 -3.81 6.70
N ILE A 88 10.74 -5.01 6.47
CA ILE A 88 9.58 -5.24 5.58
C ILE A 88 8.33 -4.55 6.12
N VAL A 89 8.07 -4.66 7.43
CA VAL A 89 6.93 -3.99 8.07
C VAL A 89 7.05 -2.48 7.92
N ALA A 90 8.22 -1.89 8.21
CA ALA A 90 8.43 -0.45 8.06
C ALA A 90 8.22 0.04 6.61
N LEU A 91 8.63 -0.76 5.61
CA LEU A 91 8.36 -0.45 4.20
C LEU A 91 6.86 -0.52 3.87
N THR A 92 6.14 -1.49 4.43
CA THR A 92 4.70 -1.65 4.25
C THR A 92 3.94 -0.49 4.87
N ASP A 93 4.30 -0.10 6.10
CA ASP A 93 3.69 1.04 6.80
C ASP A 93 3.88 2.35 6.01
N TYR A 94 5.06 2.57 5.45
CA TYR A 94 5.31 3.72 4.57
C TYR A 94 4.44 3.72 3.31
N GLN A 95 4.18 2.55 2.71
CA GLN A 95 3.27 2.44 1.57
C GLN A 95 1.82 2.75 1.96
N ILE A 96 1.38 2.30 3.14
CA ILE A 96 0.07 2.61 3.69
C ILE A 96 -0.06 4.14 3.85
N THR A 97 0.93 4.80 4.47
CA THR A 97 0.84 6.25 4.67
C THR A 97 0.84 7.06 3.36
N GLN A 98 1.45 6.55 2.29
CA GLN A 98 1.32 7.19 0.97
C GLN A 98 -0.12 7.14 0.45
N VAL A 99 -0.84 6.05 0.70
CA VAL A 99 -2.28 5.93 0.40
C VAL A 99 -3.08 6.91 1.27
N ASP A 100 -2.75 7.02 2.56
CA ASP A 100 -3.46 7.90 3.49
C ASP A 100 -3.31 9.38 3.14
N ILE A 101 -2.13 9.81 2.70
CA ILE A 101 -1.93 11.17 2.17
C ILE A 101 -2.80 11.41 0.94
N ALA A 102 -2.85 10.44 0.02
CA ALA A 102 -3.70 10.55 -1.17
C ALA A 102 -5.19 10.60 -0.80
N PHE A 103 -5.60 9.91 0.26
CA PHE A 103 -6.96 10.00 0.80
C PHE A 103 -7.23 11.38 1.43
N ALA A 104 -6.37 11.85 2.33
CA ALA A 104 -6.50 13.13 3.04
C ALA A 104 -6.51 14.34 2.08
N THR A 105 -5.77 14.26 0.98
CA THR A 105 -5.73 15.30 -0.07
C THR A 105 -6.80 15.14 -1.15
N GLY A 106 -7.57 14.04 -1.12
CA GLY A 106 -8.61 13.75 -2.10
C GLY A 106 -8.09 13.29 -3.48
N THR A 107 -6.83 12.88 -3.58
CA THR A 107 -6.18 12.41 -4.82
C THR A 107 -6.10 10.89 -4.93
N LEU A 108 -6.84 10.14 -4.11
CA LEU A 108 -6.78 8.68 -4.06
C LEU A 108 -7.04 8.00 -5.42
N LEU A 109 -7.98 8.53 -6.21
CA LEU A 109 -8.26 8.01 -7.56
C LEU A 109 -7.04 8.16 -8.49
N GLY A 110 -6.36 9.31 -8.43
CA GLY A 110 -5.13 9.55 -9.17
C GLY A 110 -3.99 8.64 -8.69
N TYR A 111 -3.86 8.45 -7.37
CA TYR A 111 -2.89 7.52 -6.78
C TYR A 111 -3.11 6.08 -7.26
N GLY A 112 -4.37 5.62 -7.26
CA GLY A 112 -4.77 4.31 -7.76
C GLY A 112 -4.82 4.19 -9.29
N ARG A 113 -4.48 5.26 -10.03
CA ARG A 113 -4.59 5.37 -11.50
C ARG A 113 -5.98 5.01 -12.04
N VAL A 114 -7.02 5.28 -11.26
CA VAL A 114 -8.41 5.06 -11.65
C VAL A 114 -8.90 6.29 -12.39
N GLN A 115 -9.21 6.12 -13.67
CA GLN A 115 -9.89 7.12 -14.47
C GLN A 115 -11.39 6.84 -14.45
N TRP A 116 -12.16 7.88 -14.11
CA TRP A 116 -13.62 7.83 -14.13
C TRP A 116 -14.11 8.53 -15.39
N ASP A 117 -14.56 7.75 -16.36
CA ASP A 117 -15.21 8.26 -17.57
C ASP A 117 -16.71 7.95 -17.54
N PRO A 118 -17.57 8.88 -18.00
CA PRO A 118 -18.99 8.59 -18.17
C PRO A 118 -19.15 7.42 -19.14
N ILE A 119 -19.80 6.35 -18.70
CA ILE A 119 -20.27 5.30 -19.61
C ILE A 119 -21.36 5.94 -20.48
N ASP A 120 -21.08 6.10 -21.77
CA ASP A 120 -22.08 6.56 -22.73
C ASP A 120 -23.04 5.38 -22.99
N LEU A 121 -24.00 5.22 -22.08
CA LEU A 121 -25.12 4.32 -22.32
C LEU A 121 -25.86 4.87 -23.54
N PRO A 122 -26.08 4.06 -24.59
CA PRO A 122 -26.90 4.48 -25.71
C PRO A 122 -28.19 5.05 -25.12
N ARG A 123 -28.44 6.35 -25.33
CA ARG A 123 -29.69 6.98 -24.90
C ARG A 123 -30.79 6.14 -25.50
N GLY A 124 -31.50 5.40 -24.64
CA GLY A 124 -32.48 4.43 -25.08
C GLY A 124 -33.50 5.11 -25.97
N ASP A 125 -33.36 4.91 -27.27
CA ASP A 125 -34.50 5.01 -28.15
C ASP A 125 -35.43 3.91 -27.68
N ARG A 126 -36.62 4.32 -27.24
CA ARG A 126 -37.53 3.47 -26.48
C ARG A 126 -38.20 2.50 -27.44
N ASP A 127 -37.48 1.46 -27.87
CA ASP A 127 -38.10 0.30 -28.50
C ASP A 127 -37.83 -0.94 -27.65
N VAL A 128 -38.50 -0.97 -26.50
CA VAL A 128 -38.53 -2.11 -25.58
C VAL A 128 -39.50 -3.15 -26.12
N ARG A 129 -39.25 -3.67 -27.33
CA ARG A 129 -39.97 -4.83 -27.89
C ARG A 129 -39.08 -5.62 -28.82
N ARG A 130 -38.18 -6.43 -28.24
CA ARG A 130 -37.83 -7.81 -28.66
C ARG A 130 -36.59 -8.29 -27.92
N TYR A 131 -36.77 -8.79 -26.70
CA TYR A 131 -35.96 -9.91 -26.24
C TYR A 131 -36.78 -11.18 -26.52
N ASP A 132 -36.78 -11.61 -27.79
CA ASP A 132 -37.23 -12.96 -28.15
C ASP A 132 -35.99 -13.73 -28.60
N ARG A 133 -35.79 -14.86 -27.92
CA ARG A 133 -35.07 -16.07 -28.37
C ARG A 133 -33.54 -16.06 -28.44
N VAL A 134 -32.97 -16.66 -27.40
CA VAL A 134 -31.80 -17.58 -27.34
C VAL A 134 -30.72 -17.52 -28.43
N GLN A 135 -29.48 -17.29 -28.00
CA GLN A 135 -28.32 -18.21 -28.11
C GLN A 135 -27.02 -17.41 -28.02
N SER A 136 -26.22 -17.72 -27.00
CA SER A 136 -24.74 -17.70 -26.94
C SER A 136 -24.26 -17.43 -25.51
N ALA A 137 -24.53 -18.39 -24.63
CA ALA A 137 -23.79 -18.50 -23.37
C ALA A 137 -22.36 -19.06 -23.58
N ASP A 138 -21.96 -19.33 -24.83
CA ASP A 138 -20.70 -20.00 -25.16
C ASP A 138 -19.51 -19.05 -25.42
N ARG A 139 -19.62 -17.74 -25.17
CA ARG A 139 -18.55 -16.78 -25.54
C ARG A 139 -17.77 -16.15 -24.38
N TYR A 140 -17.96 -16.60 -23.13
CA TYR A 140 -17.21 -16.06 -21.99
C TYR A 140 -15.94 -16.84 -21.62
N ASP A 141 -15.68 -18.00 -22.23
CA ASP A 141 -14.48 -18.80 -21.93
C ASP A 141 -13.23 -18.40 -22.75
N GLU A 142 -13.35 -17.61 -23.82
CA GLU A 142 -12.22 -17.38 -24.75
C GLU A 142 -11.50 -16.02 -24.58
N ALA A 143 -12.00 -15.13 -23.72
CA ALA A 143 -11.43 -13.78 -23.57
C ALA A 143 -10.48 -13.60 -22.36
N LEU A 144 -10.25 -14.66 -21.56
CA LEU A 144 -9.40 -14.58 -20.36
C LEU A 144 -7.92 -14.88 -20.59
N ASP A 145 -7.50 -15.26 -21.81
CA ASP A 145 -6.13 -15.77 -22.04
C ASP A 145 -5.23 -14.89 -22.94
N ALA A 146 -5.69 -13.72 -23.40
CA ALA A 146 -5.00 -13.02 -24.49
C ALA A 146 -4.29 -11.70 -24.15
N ASP A 147 -4.45 -11.07 -22.98
CA ASP A 147 -3.77 -9.77 -22.75
C ASP A 147 -3.63 -9.36 -21.27
N LEU A 148 -3.19 -10.30 -20.42
CA LEU A 148 -2.66 -9.91 -19.11
C LEU A 148 -1.23 -9.37 -19.28
N PRO A 149 -0.93 -8.10 -18.95
CA PRO A 149 0.45 -7.63 -18.93
C PRO A 149 1.24 -8.47 -17.91
N PRO A 150 2.46 -8.93 -18.23
CA PRO A 150 3.22 -9.78 -17.33
C PRO A 150 3.50 -9.02 -16.03
N LEU A 151 3.20 -9.65 -14.90
CA LEU A 151 3.69 -9.22 -13.59
C LEU A 151 5.22 -9.14 -13.70
N ARG A 152 5.78 -7.93 -13.59
CA ARG A 152 7.22 -7.73 -13.51
C ARG A 152 7.75 -8.51 -12.30
N GLN A 153 8.28 -9.70 -12.57
CA GLN A 153 9.12 -10.44 -11.65
C GLN A 153 10.44 -9.66 -11.53
N HIS A 154 10.55 -8.77 -10.54
CA HIS A 154 11.86 -8.40 -10.02
C HIS A 154 12.24 -9.45 -8.97
N ALA A 155 12.68 -10.60 -9.44
CA ALA A 155 13.30 -11.63 -8.64
C ALA A 155 14.41 -12.32 -9.46
N ASP A 156 15.39 -11.53 -9.90
CA ASP A 156 16.68 -12.08 -10.30
C ASP A 156 17.52 -12.33 -9.04
N GLU A 157 17.71 -13.63 -8.79
CA GLU A 157 18.99 -14.27 -8.49
C GLU A 157 19.90 -13.62 -7.46
N HIS A 158 19.94 -14.19 -6.24
CA HIS A 158 21.21 -14.52 -5.58
C HIS A 158 21.05 -15.73 -4.66
N ARG A 159 21.28 -16.92 -5.21
CA ARG A 159 21.51 -18.17 -4.46
C ARG A 159 23.01 -18.48 -4.52
N PRO A 160 23.72 -18.64 -3.39
CA PRO A 160 25.14 -18.97 -3.42
C PRO A 160 25.35 -20.47 -3.75
N PRO A 161 26.48 -20.84 -4.38
CA PRO A 161 26.77 -22.23 -4.72
C PRO A 161 27.23 -23.04 -3.50
N VAL A 162 26.65 -24.22 -3.33
CA VAL A 162 27.06 -25.24 -2.35
C VAL A 162 28.33 -25.92 -2.86
N ARG A 163 29.45 -25.81 -2.14
CA ARG A 163 30.65 -26.63 -2.39
C ARG A 163 30.58 -27.94 -1.59
N ARG A 164 30.86 -29.03 -2.29
CA ARG A 164 31.32 -30.31 -1.72
C ARG A 164 32.78 -30.20 -1.29
#